data_AF-A0A2G9V388-F1
#
_entry.id   AF-A0A2G9V388-F1
#
_cell.length_a   1.000
_cell.length_b   1.000
_cell.length_c   1.000
_cell.angle_alpha   90.00
_cell.angle_beta   90.00
_cell.angle_gamma   90.00
#
_symmetry.space_group_name_H-M   'P 1'
#
loop_
_entity.id
_entity.type
_entity.pdbx_description
1 polymer ?
#
loop_
_entity_poly.entity_id
_entity_poly.type
_entity_poly.pdbx_seq_one_letter_code
_entity_poly.pdbx_strand_id
1 'polypeptide(L)'
;MTGYSTNEKIDIAERHLIPRQLLQHGICPDHLRIQRDALRVMVEEYTRESGVRQLERMIAATCRFVALRVADSVKDNNDFDSMMSSELPLVVTAENCRKILGVRL
;
A
#
# COMPACT_ATOMS: atom_id res chain seq x y z
N MET A 1 17.52 -1.20 23.35
CA MET A 1 16.81 -0.24 22.47
C MET A 1 15.33 -0.55 22.53
N THR A 2 14.48 0.41 22.91
CA THR A 2 13.02 0.28 22.85
C THR A 2 12.57 0.64 21.43
N GLY A 3 12.36 -0.36 20.58
CA GLY A 3 11.72 -0.17 19.28
C GLY A 3 10.20 -0.18 19.40
N TYR A 4 9.51 0.24 18.35
CA TYR A 4 8.06 0.09 18.28
C TYR A 4 7.68 -1.38 18.18
N SER A 5 6.67 -1.79 18.95
CA SER A 5 5.97 -3.06 18.77
C SER A 5 5.24 -3.11 17.43
N THR A 6 4.88 -4.31 16.98
CA THR A 6 4.12 -4.50 15.72
C THR A 6 2.84 -3.67 15.70
N ASN A 7 2.08 -3.64 16.81
CA ASN A 7 0.84 -2.88 16.87
C ASN A 7 1.07 -1.36 16.82
N GLU A 8 2.10 -0.85 17.51
CA GLU A 8 2.46 0.57 17.43
C GLU A 8 2.87 0.97 16.01
N LYS A 9 3.64 0.12 15.32
CA LYS A 9 4.00 0.36 13.91
C LYS A 9 2.77 0.39 12.99
N ILE A 10 1.80 -0.52 13.21
CA ILE A 10 0.54 -0.53 12.45
C ILE A 10 -0.26 0.75 12.73
N ASP A 11 -0.37 1.19 13.97
CA ASP A 11 -1.08 2.42 14.32
C ASP A 11 -0.42 3.67 13.71
N ILE A 12 0.93 3.72 13.71
CA ILE A 12 1.70 4.76 13.03
C ILE A 12 1.44 4.71 11.52
N ALA A 13 1.38 3.52 10.93
CA ALA A 13 1.11 3.36 9.51
C ALA A 13 -0.25 3.91 9.11
N GLU A 14 -1.32 3.55 9.82
CA GLU A 14 -2.67 4.03 9.53
C GLU A 14 -2.82 5.54 9.74
N ARG A 15 -2.28 6.08 10.84
CA ARG A 15 -2.47 7.49 11.21
C ARG A 15 -1.57 8.43 10.42
N HIS A 16 -0.41 7.97 9.98
CA HIS A 16 0.64 8.86 9.46
C HIS A 16 1.26 8.40 8.15
N LEU A 17 1.65 7.13 8.01
CA LEU A 17 2.39 6.70 6.83
C LEU A 17 1.49 6.57 5.60
N ILE A 18 0.33 5.91 5.72
CA ILE A 18 -0.61 5.72 4.62
C ILE A 18 -1.09 7.08 4.08
N PRO A 19 -1.62 8.01 4.90
CA PRO A 19 -2.08 9.31 4.39
C PRO A 19 -0.97 10.09 3.70
N ARG A 20 0.25 10.08 4.28
CA ARG A 20 1.41 10.76 3.70
C ARG A 20 1.82 10.15 2.36
N GLN A 21 1.85 8.82 2.26
CA GLN A 21 2.27 8.12 1.05
C GLN A 21 1.24 8.25 -0.08
N LEU A 22 -0.06 8.21 0.23
CA LEU A 22 -1.13 8.50 -0.73
C LEU A 22 -0.97 9.91 -1.32
N LEU A 23 -0.77 10.93 -0.46
CA LEU A 23 -0.57 12.31 -0.89
C LEU A 23 0.69 12.46 -1.76
N GLN A 24 1.82 11.88 -1.34
CA GLN A 24 3.08 11.95 -2.09
C GLN A 24 3.01 11.31 -3.47
N HIS A 25 2.18 10.28 -3.65
CA HIS A 25 2.00 9.58 -4.92
C HIS A 25 0.78 10.05 -5.72
N GLY A 26 0.05 11.06 -5.23
CA GLY A 26 -1.15 11.58 -5.89
C GLY A 26 -2.30 10.57 -5.99
N ILE A 27 -2.40 9.64 -5.03
CA ILE A 27 -3.41 8.58 -5.03
C ILE A 27 -4.64 9.05 -4.26
N CYS A 28 -5.81 9.00 -4.89
CA CYS A 28 -7.08 9.24 -4.21
C CYS A 28 -7.26 8.20 -3.07
N PRO A 29 -7.63 8.60 -1.84
CA PRO A 29 -7.88 7.66 -0.74
C PRO A 29 -8.88 6.55 -1.09
N ASP A 30 -9.81 6.81 -2.01
CA ASP A 30 -10.81 5.84 -2.46
C ASP A 30 -10.24 4.80 -3.45
N HIS A 31 -8.99 4.94 -3.89
CA HIS A 31 -8.33 4.02 -4.82
C HIS A 31 -7.48 2.96 -4.12
N LEU A 32 -7.10 3.14 -2.86
CA LEU A 32 -6.24 2.19 -2.14
C LEU A 32 -6.65 2.05 -0.68
N ARG A 33 -6.97 0.81 -0.28
CA ARG A 33 -7.20 0.45 1.12
C ARG A 33 -6.21 -0.63 1.55
N ILE A 34 -5.33 -0.32 2.49
CA ILE A 34 -4.42 -1.30 3.10
C ILE A 34 -5.04 -1.76 4.42
N GLN A 35 -5.33 -3.05 4.55
CA GLN A 35 -5.88 -3.63 5.78
C GLN A 35 -4.80 -3.89 6.83
N ARG A 36 -5.21 -4.00 8.11
CA ARG A 36 -4.28 -4.21 9.23
C ARG A 36 -3.52 -5.53 9.15
N ASP A 37 -4.12 -6.57 8.57
CA ASP A 37 -3.49 -7.86 8.32
C ASP A 37 -2.34 -7.73 7.30
N ALA A 38 -2.52 -6.96 6.23
CA ALA A 38 -1.45 -6.62 5.29
C ALA A 38 -0.35 -5.81 5.97
N LEU A 39 -0.68 -4.81 6.79
CA LEU A 39 0.31 -4.05 7.55
C LEU A 39 1.10 -4.95 8.51
N ARG A 40 0.44 -5.92 9.15
CA ARG A 40 1.11 -6.92 9.98
C ARG A 40 2.11 -7.74 9.17
N VAL A 41 1.70 -8.24 8.00
CA VAL A 41 2.59 -8.95 7.07
C VAL A 41 3.77 -8.08 6.65
N MET A 42 3.53 -6.81 6.31
CA MET A 42 4.61 -5.87 5.98
C MET A 42 5.62 -5.74 7.12
N VAL A 43 5.15 -5.54 8.35
CA VAL A 43 6.01 -5.42 9.53
C VAL A 43 6.80 -6.70 9.78
N GLU A 44 6.14 -7.86 9.80
CA GLU A 44 6.74 -9.12 10.22
C GLU A 44 7.63 -9.76 9.14
N GLU A 45 7.26 -9.64 7.86
CA GLU A 45 7.94 -10.34 6.76
C GLU A 45 8.85 -9.40 5.93
N TYR A 46 8.59 -8.10 5.92
CA TYR A 46 9.27 -7.13 5.04
C TYR A 46 10.02 -6.01 5.79
N THR A 47 10.04 -6.04 7.13
CA THR A 47 10.86 -5.12 7.92
C THR A 47 11.78 -5.85 8.89
N ARG A 48 13.01 -5.32 9.06
CA ARG A 48 13.96 -5.75 10.10
C ARG A 48 14.60 -4.53 10.75
N GLU A 49 13.79 -3.78 11.49
CA GLU A 49 14.23 -2.54 12.15
C GLU A 49 13.41 -2.26 13.41
N SER A 50 13.94 -1.40 14.29
CA SER A 50 13.21 -0.87 15.46
C SER A 50 12.23 0.26 15.12
N GLY A 51 12.45 0.95 13.99
CA GLY A 51 11.62 2.05 13.49
C GLY A 51 10.57 1.63 12.45
N VAL A 52 10.17 2.58 11.59
CA VAL A 52 9.14 2.41 10.55
C VAL A 52 9.59 2.81 9.13
N ARG A 53 10.90 2.99 8.90
CA ARG A 53 11.44 3.41 7.59
C ARG A 53 11.20 2.35 6.50
N GLN A 54 11.41 1.08 6.81
CA GLN A 54 11.10 -0.05 5.94
C GLN A 54 9.60 -0.21 5.74
N LEU A 55 8.80 -0.06 6.80
CA LEU A 55 7.34 -0.12 6.69
C LEU A 55 6.82 0.97 5.75
N GLU A 56 7.32 2.21 5.90
CA GLU A 56 7.02 3.30 4.98
C GLU A 56 7.42 2.97 3.54
N ARG A 57 8.60 2.38 3.32
CA ARG A 57 9.04 1.94 1.99
C ARG A 57 8.11 0.89 1.37
N MET A 58 7.59 -0.05 2.16
CA MET A 58 6.63 -1.04 1.68
C MET A 58 5.30 -0.39 1.29
N ILE A 59 4.79 0.53 2.12
CA ILE A 59 3.58 1.30 1.79
C ILE A 59 3.79 2.14 0.52
N ALA A 60 4.95 2.78 0.36
CA ALA A 60 5.30 3.52 -0.86
C ALA A 60 5.35 2.62 -2.10
N ALA A 61 5.88 1.40 -1.98
CA ALA A 61 5.88 0.42 -3.06
C ALA A 61 4.45 0.00 -3.46
N THR A 62 3.58 -0.22 -2.47
CA THR A 62 2.15 -0.47 -2.71
C THR A 62 1.47 0.70 -3.42
N CYS A 63 1.77 1.94 -3.01
CA CYS A 63 1.28 3.14 -3.67
C CYS A 63 1.72 3.21 -5.15
N ARG A 64 3.00 2.97 -5.44
CA ARG A 64 3.51 2.91 -6.82
C ARG A 64 2.80 1.86 -7.67
N PHE A 65 2.54 0.67 -7.11
CA PHE A 65 1.80 -0.37 -7.82
C PHE A 65 0.39 0.10 -8.22
N VAL A 66 -0.34 0.77 -7.32
CA VAL A 66 -1.65 1.35 -7.63
C VAL A 66 -1.56 2.46 -8.67
N ALA A 67 -0.60 3.37 -8.53
CA ALA A 67 -0.42 4.47 -9.46
C ALA A 67 -0.18 3.98 -10.90
N LEU A 68 0.60 2.91 -11.07
CA LEU A 68 0.81 2.26 -12.38
C LEU A 68 -0.49 1.69 -12.95
N ARG A 69 -1.27 0.97 -12.15
CA ARG A 69 -2.57 0.43 -12.60
C ARG A 69 -3.51 1.54 -13.03
N VAL A 70 -3.64 2.59 -12.22
CA VAL A 70 -4.48 3.76 -12.56
C VAL A 70 -4.01 4.42 -13.85
N ALA A 71 -2.70 4.56 -14.06
CA ALA A 71 -2.14 5.17 -15.27
C ALA A 71 -2.34 4.30 -16.53
N ASP A 72 -2.21 2.98 -16.41
CA ASP A 72 -2.43 2.06 -17.54
C ASP A 72 -3.91 1.99 -17.93
N SER A 73 -4.83 2.03 -16.97
CA SER A 73 -6.27 2.12 -17.24
C SER A 73 -6.68 3.36 -18.05
N VAL A 74 -5.88 4.43 -18.01
CA VAL A 74 -6.14 5.67 -18.76
C VAL A 74 -5.68 5.57 -20.21
N LYS A 75 -4.72 4.72 -20.55
CA LYS A 75 -4.16 4.63 -21.92
C LYS A 75 -5.04 3.88 -22.92
N ASP A 76 -5.96 3.05 -22.44
CA ASP A 76 -6.73 2.13 -23.29
C ASP A 76 -8.07 2.70 -23.83
N ASN A 77 -8.37 3.99 -23.67
CA ASN A 77 -9.70 4.52 -24.01
C ASN A 77 -9.71 5.56 -25.15
N ASN A 78 -9.82 5.05 -26.38
CA ASN A 78 -10.85 5.53 -27.30
C ASN A 78 -12.08 4.64 -27.02
N ASP A 79 -13.24 5.25 -26.76
CA ASP A 79 -14.56 4.67 -26.41
C ASP A 79 -15.03 4.90 -24.96
N PHE A 80 -15.62 6.08 -24.77
CA PHE A 80 -16.68 6.56 -23.85
C PHE A 80 -16.84 6.03 -22.40
N ASP A 81 -16.66 4.75 -22.09
CA ASP A 81 -17.01 4.20 -20.76
C ASP A 81 -16.45 2.78 -20.57
N SER A 82 -15.20 2.47 -20.97
CA SER A 82 -14.67 1.09 -20.85
C SER A 82 -14.45 0.69 -19.38
N MET A 83 -15.59 0.35 -18.78
CA MET A 83 -15.88 -0.39 -17.58
C MET A 83 -15.18 0.12 -16.31
N MET A 84 -15.72 1.22 -15.79
CA MET A 84 -15.92 1.49 -14.35
C MET A 84 -15.03 0.65 -13.44
N SER A 85 -14.05 1.25 -12.77
CA SER A 85 -13.91 0.95 -11.34
C SER A 85 -13.61 -0.52 -10.95
N SER A 86 -13.23 -1.42 -11.86
CA SER A 86 -13.51 -2.85 -11.61
C SER A 86 -12.63 -3.48 -10.54
N GLU A 87 -11.63 -2.75 -10.03
CA GLU A 87 -10.76 -3.17 -8.93
C GLU A 87 -10.39 -2.04 -7.95
N LEU A 88 -11.13 -0.93 -7.89
CA LEU A 88 -10.89 0.17 -6.94
C LEU A 88 -12.02 0.28 -5.88
N PRO A 89 -11.70 0.46 -4.58
CA PRO A 89 -10.34 0.54 -4.03
C PRO A 89 -9.61 -0.78 -4.18
N LEU A 90 -8.32 -0.73 -4.54
CA LEU A 90 -7.47 -1.90 -4.43
C LEU A 90 -7.35 -2.20 -2.93
N VAL A 91 -7.96 -3.30 -2.50
CA VAL A 91 -7.90 -3.74 -1.10
C VAL A 91 -6.68 -4.64 -0.94
N VAL A 92 -5.68 -4.16 -0.21
CA VAL A 92 -4.48 -4.92 0.12
C VAL A 92 -4.69 -5.67 1.43
N THR A 93 -4.69 -7.00 1.35
CA THR A 93 -4.87 -7.96 2.44
C THR A 93 -3.60 -8.79 2.63
N ALA A 94 -3.52 -9.60 3.69
CA ALA A 94 -2.37 -10.48 3.91
C ALA A 94 -2.12 -11.44 2.73
N GLU A 95 -3.15 -11.84 2.00
CA GLU A 95 -3.06 -12.79 0.88
C GLU A 95 -2.43 -12.19 -0.37
N ASN A 96 -2.83 -10.96 -0.74
CA ASN A 96 -2.35 -10.31 -1.96
C ASN A 96 -1.14 -9.41 -1.72
N CYS A 97 -0.87 -8.98 -0.48
CA CYS A 97 0.26 -8.13 -0.12
C CYS A 97 1.60 -8.72 -0.62
N ARG A 98 1.77 -10.04 -0.50
CA ARG A 98 3.00 -10.72 -0.95
C ARG A 98 3.18 -10.71 -2.46
N LYS A 99 2.07 -10.80 -3.21
CA LYS A 99 2.08 -10.71 -4.68
C LYS A 99 2.46 -9.29 -5.12
N ILE A 100 2.01 -8.27 -4.38
CA ILE A 100 2.30 -6.86 -4.67
C ILE A 100 3.75 -6.49 -4.34
N LEU A 101 4.26 -6.93 -3.17
CA LEU A 101 5.59 -6.54 -2.68
C LEU A 101 6.73 -7.44 -3.20
N GLY A 102 6.41 -8.65 -3.66
CA GLY A 102 7.40 -9.60 -4.15
C GLY A 102 8.20 -10.29 -3.04
N VAL A 103 9.47 -10.59 -3.34
CA VAL A 103 10.36 -11.45 -2.53
C VAL A 103 10.64 -10.84 -1.15
N ARG A 104 10.62 -11.68 -0.11
CA ARG A 104 10.85 -11.32 1.30
C ARG A 104 12.35 -11.02 1.58
N LEU A 105 12.62 -10.25 2.63
CA LEU A 105 13.97 -9.94 3.14
C LEU A 105 14.60 -11.06 3.97
#